data_AF-A0A3D1RQ44-F1
#
_entry.id   AF-A0A3D1RQ44-F1
#
_cell.length_a   1.000
_cell.length_b   1.000
_cell.length_c   1.000
_cell.angle_alpha   90.00
_cell.angle_beta   90.00
_cell.angle_gamma   90.00
#
_symmetry.space_group_name_H-M   'P 1'
#
loop_
_entity.id
_entity.type
_entity.pdbx_description
1 polymer ?
#
loop_
_entity_poly.entity_id
_entity_poly.type
_entity_poly.pdbx_seq_one_letter_code
_entity_poly.pdbx_strand_id
1 'polypeptide(L)'
;MKKLGLALGGGGLKGLAHIGVLQALEQNGIKPTFISGTSAGSIVAALYASGMKPDQMAMQVKQLKPCDYLDYNIGGLIKYIIGLLLPGSHWPLQGVIKGRRLERLMYKWTRGLTLNQIKIPTAIISCNINTGYEVVFCNRRIPTGQRRVQVLHQALLSEAVRCSTAIPATFVPRKYGDMLMVDGGLRSMVPAWVQVAMGAEYILAIDLGQEQYHSDVDGIPALISRSLEILTYETSVMDEQLYADMVLFPVLDNIGLGDIDKADWIIAQGRQVMERRIEELIKALSA
;
A
#
# COMPACT_ATOMS: atom_id res chain seq x y z
N MET A 1 -4.93 -26.93 7.90
CA MET A 1 -5.42 -25.57 7.64
C MET A 1 -4.68 -25.06 6.41
N LYS A 2 -5.42 -24.58 5.39
CA LYS A 2 -4.85 -24.02 4.16
C LYS A 2 -3.88 -22.87 4.47
N LYS A 3 -2.84 -22.71 3.65
CA LYS A 3 -1.92 -21.57 3.74
C LYS A 3 -2.61 -20.29 3.29
N LEU A 4 -2.97 -19.46 4.25
CA LEU A 4 -3.61 -18.17 4.03
C LEU A 4 -2.63 -17.14 3.45
N GLY A 5 -2.95 -16.58 2.29
CA GLY A 5 -2.35 -15.36 1.76
C GLY A 5 -3.21 -14.14 2.07
N LEU A 6 -2.58 -13.05 2.50
CA LEU A 6 -3.27 -11.78 2.81
C LEU A 6 -2.78 -10.68 1.87
N ALA A 7 -3.66 -10.19 1.00
CA ALA A 7 -3.40 -9.10 0.08
C ALA A 7 -4.01 -7.78 0.59
N LEU A 8 -3.15 -6.80 0.88
CA LEU A 8 -3.56 -5.50 1.44
C LEU A 8 -3.55 -4.41 0.35
N GLY A 9 -4.73 -3.91 0.00
CA GLY A 9 -4.91 -2.87 -1.00
C GLY A 9 -4.27 -1.52 -0.66
N GLY A 10 -4.03 -0.72 -1.70
CA GLY A 10 -3.74 0.71 -1.57
C GLY A 10 -4.99 1.52 -1.17
N GLY A 11 -4.81 2.75 -0.70
CA GLY A 11 -5.94 3.60 -0.27
C GLY A 11 -5.59 4.78 0.65
N GLY A 12 -4.33 5.22 0.69
CA GLY A 12 -3.92 6.33 1.57
C GLY A 12 -4.25 6.06 3.04
N LEU A 13 -4.91 7.01 3.71
CA LEU A 13 -5.23 6.88 5.13
C LEU A 13 -6.24 5.75 5.42
N LYS A 14 -7.06 5.35 4.44
CA LYS A 14 -7.95 4.17 4.56
C LYS A 14 -7.18 2.88 4.87
N GLY A 15 -5.88 2.83 4.54
CA GLY A 15 -4.98 1.73 4.87
C GLY A 15 -4.91 1.35 6.35
N LEU A 16 -5.32 2.23 7.26
CA LEU A 16 -5.42 1.91 8.68
C LEU A 16 -6.45 0.80 8.97
N ALA A 17 -7.43 0.58 8.08
CA ALA A 17 -8.41 -0.49 8.23
C ALA A 17 -7.75 -1.88 8.20
N HIS A 18 -6.63 -2.03 7.48
CA HIS A 18 -5.85 -3.26 7.45
C HIS A 18 -5.35 -3.67 8.84
N ILE A 19 -5.05 -2.70 9.72
CA ILE A 19 -4.67 -2.97 11.11
C ILE A 19 -5.84 -3.64 11.85
N GLY A 20 -7.07 -3.16 11.64
CA GLY A 20 -8.28 -3.72 12.22
C GLY A 20 -8.56 -5.16 11.74
N VAL A 21 -8.38 -5.41 10.45
CA VAL A 21 -8.47 -6.76 9.88
C VAL A 21 -7.47 -7.69 10.56
N LEU A 22 -6.20 -7.28 10.67
CA LEU A 22 -5.17 -8.08 11.33
C LEU A 22 -5.47 -8.31 12.82
N GLN A 23 -6.05 -7.34 13.54
CA GLN A 23 -6.50 -7.54 14.92
C GLN A 23 -7.54 -8.64 15.03
N ALA A 24 -8.57 -8.61 14.18
CA ALA A 24 -9.62 -9.62 14.17
C ALA A 24 -9.07 -11.02 13.82
N LEU A 25 -8.13 -11.12 12.87
CA LEU A 25 -7.46 -12.37 12.54
C LEU A 25 -6.66 -12.92 13.74
N GLU A 26 -5.83 -12.09 14.38
CA GLU A 26 -4.99 -12.53 15.51
C GLU A 26 -5.82 -12.93 16.74
N GLN A 27 -6.92 -12.22 17.02
CA GLN A 27 -7.85 -12.56 18.11
C GLN A 27 -8.47 -13.96 17.93
N ASN A 28 -8.60 -14.42 16.70
CA ASN A 28 -9.10 -15.75 16.36
C ASN A 28 -7.97 -16.78 16.11
N GLY A 29 -6.73 -16.44 16.47
CA GLY A 29 -5.58 -17.32 16.30
C GLY A 29 -5.15 -17.55 14.85
N ILE A 30 -5.67 -16.76 13.91
CA ILE A 30 -5.35 -16.86 12.48
C ILE A 30 -4.18 -15.94 12.17
N LYS A 31 -3.14 -16.48 11.56
CA LYS A 31 -1.99 -15.72 11.07
C LYS A 31 -1.81 -15.97 9.58
N PRO A 32 -1.66 -14.93 8.75
CA PRO A 32 -1.36 -15.13 7.35
C PRO A 32 -0.01 -15.84 7.20
N THR A 33 0.05 -16.80 6.28
CA THR A 33 1.28 -17.47 5.87
C THR A 33 2.08 -16.59 4.91
N PHE A 34 1.39 -15.79 4.11
CA PHE A 34 1.97 -14.87 3.13
C PHE A 34 1.27 -13.51 3.27
N ILE A 35 2.00 -12.42 3.08
CA ILE A 35 1.42 -11.07 3.12
C ILE A 35 1.92 -10.23 1.96
N SER A 36 1.05 -9.46 1.33
CA SER A 36 1.43 -8.50 0.30
C SER A 36 0.74 -7.17 0.53
N GLY A 37 1.34 -6.10 0.03
CA GLY A 37 0.76 -4.79 0.18
C GLY A 37 1.22 -3.80 -0.89
N THR A 38 0.28 -2.94 -1.26
CA THR A 38 0.50 -1.82 -2.18
C THR A 38 0.20 -0.51 -1.45
N SER A 39 1.02 0.52 -1.64
CA SER A 39 0.81 1.84 -1.04
C SER A 39 0.63 1.75 0.48
N ALA A 40 -0.50 2.20 1.03
CA ALA A 40 -0.82 2.07 2.44
C ALA A 40 -0.84 0.60 2.95
N GLY A 41 -1.26 -0.35 2.12
CA GLY A 41 -1.14 -1.78 2.42
C GLY A 41 0.31 -2.23 2.57
N SER A 42 1.26 -1.63 1.84
CA SER A 42 2.69 -1.95 1.97
C SER A 42 3.26 -1.54 3.34
N ILE A 43 2.77 -0.43 3.90
CA ILE A 43 3.15 0.03 5.24
C ILE A 43 2.77 -1.03 6.26
N VAL A 44 1.50 -1.46 6.25
CA VAL A 44 0.97 -2.44 7.19
C VAL A 44 1.64 -3.81 6.98
N ALA A 45 1.83 -4.24 5.73
CA ALA A 45 2.55 -5.47 5.42
C ALA A 45 3.99 -5.46 5.95
N ALA A 46 4.73 -4.37 5.74
CA ALA A 46 6.11 -4.24 6.23
C ALA A 46 6.18 -4.22 7.76
N LEU A 47 5.27 -3.51 8.44
CA LEU A 47 5.22 -3.48 9.90
C LEU A 47 4.88 -4.87 10.45
N TYR A 48 3.88 -5.55 9.89
CA TYR A 48 3.52 -6.90 10.31
C TYR A 48 4.69 -7.86 10.11
N ALA A 49 5.34 -7.81 8.94
CA ALA A 49 6.48 -8.65 8.62
C ALA A 49 7.71 -8.39 9.50
N SER A 50 7.88 -7.15 9.99
CA SER A 50 8.90 -6.80 10.96
C SER A 50 8.66 -7.37 12.38
N GLY A 51 7.50 -8.00 12.60
CA GLY A 51 7.09 -8.58 13.88
C GLY A 51 6.35 -7.60 14.79
N MET A 52 5.94 -6.42 14.29
CA MET A 52 5.10 -5.50 15.04
C MET A 52 3.67 -6.04 15.11
N LYS A 53 3.10 -6.11 16.32
CA LYS A 53 1.71 -6.57 16.49
C LYS A 53 0.71 -5.51 16.02
N PRO A 54 -0.47 -5.89 15.50
CA PRO A 54 -1.50 -4.94 15.07
C PRO A 54 -1.88 -3.92 16.16
N ASP A 55 -1.98 -4.35 17.42
CA ASP A 55 -2.27 -3.43 18.55
C ASP A 55 -1.16 -2.39 18.75
N GLN A 56 0.09 -2.76 18.53
CA GLN A 56 1.21 -1.83 18.60
C GLN A 56 1.17 -0.83 17.43
N MET A 57 0.78 -1.28 16.23
CA MET A 57 0.58 -0.39 15.08
C MET A 57 -0.52 0.63 15.39
N ALA A 58 -1.66 0.19 15.92
CA ALA A 58 -2.76 1.08 16.30
C ALA A 58 -2.30 2.13 17.32
N MET A 59 -1.55 1.73 18.36
CA MET A 59 -1.00 2.67 19.34
C MET A 59 -0.03 3.69 18.72
N GLN A 60 0.81 3.27 17.78
CA GLN A 60 1.74 4.17 17.10
C GLN A 60 1.03 5.19 16.22
N VAL A 61 0.01 4.75 15.46
CA VAL A 61 -0.78 5.61 14.59
C VAL A 61 -1.51 6.69 15.39
N LYS A 62 -2.06 6.36 16.56
CA LYS A 62 -2.70 7.33 17.47
C LYS A 62 -1.80 8.49 17.88
N GLN A 63 -0.50 8.25 17.94
CA GLN A 63 0.49 9.23 18.39
C GLN A 63 1.06 10.05 17.24
N LEU A 64 0.78 9.68 15.98
CA LEU A 64 1.30 10.38 14.82
C LEU A 64 0.60 11.72 14.62
N LYS A 65 1.42 12.72 14.30
CA LYS A 65 0.96 14.00 13.75
C LYS A 65 1.30 14.06 12.26
N PRO A 66 0.55 14.82 11.45
CA PRO A 66 0.85 15.00 10.02
C PRO A 66 2.29 15.43 9.75
N CYS A 67 2.87 16.27 10.62
CA CYS A 67 4.25 16.73 10.48
C CYS A 67 5.31 15.63 10.68
N ASP A 68 4.96 14.48 11.28
CA ASP A 68 5.90 13.38 11.50
C ASP A 68 6.17 12.59 10.21
N TYR A 69 5.19 12.50 9.31
CA TYR A 69 5.29 11.72 8.08
C TYR A 69 5.18 12.55 6.78
N LEU A 70 4.59 13.75 6.81
CA LEU A 70 4.49 14.65 5.66
C LEU A 70 5.64 15.66 5.63
N ASP A 71 6.31 15.75 4.48
CA ASP A 71 7.37 16.72 4.17
C ASP A 71 7.11 17.43 2.83
N TYR A 72 6.31 18.50 2.90
CA TYR A 72 5.93 19.31 1.73
C TYR A 72 7.13 19.87 0.96
N ASN A 73 7.04 19.84 -0.37
CA ASN A 73 8.08 20.24 -1.31
C ASN A 73 8.00 21.73 -1.67
N ILE A 74 7.96 22.61 -0.66
CA ILE A 74 7.82 24.06 -0.84
C ILE A 74 8.95 24.63 -1.72
N GLY A 75 10.19 24.19 -1.50
CA GLY A 75 11.33 24.63 -2.32
C GLY A 75 11.25 24.19 -3.78
N GLY A 76 10.62 23.05 -4.07
CA GLY A 76 10.35 22.60 -5.44
C GLY A 76 9.29 23.45 -6.13
N LEU A 77 8.23 23.81 -5.39
CA LEU A 77 7.17 24.69 -5.87
C LEU A 77 7.68 26.10 -6.19
N ILE A 78 8.53 26.67 -5.32
CA ILE A 78 9.17 27.97 -5.55
C ILE A 78 10.03 27.93 -6.82
N LYS A 79 10.84 26.88 -6.99
CA LYS A 79 11.68 26.70 -8.19
C LYS A 79 10.85 26.57 -9.47
N TYR A 80 9.73 25.86 -9.40
CA TYR A 80 8.80 25.77 -10.53
C TYR A 80 8.24 27.13 -10.92
N ILE A 81 7.75 27.92 -9.94
CA ILE A 81 7.23 29.27 -10.19
C ILE A 81 8.32 30.18 -10.77
N ILE A 82 9.54 30.14 -10.22
CA ILE A 82 10.67 30.91 -10.76
C ILE A 82 11.00 30.48 -12.20
N GLY A 83 10.95 29.18 -12.48
CA GLY A 83 11.19 28.63 -13.83
C GLY A 83 10.13 29.06 -14.86
N LEU A 84 8.89 29.31 -14.45
CA LEU A 84 7.86 29.88 -15.32
C LEU A 84 8.13 31.36 -15.67
N LEU A 85 8.79 32.10 -14.78
CA LEU A 85 9.08 33.53 -14.93
C LEU A 85 10.42 33.80 -15.64
N LEU A 86 11.35 32.84 -15.61
CA LEU A 86 12.68 32.97 -16.20
C LEU A 86 12.83 32.10 -17.48
N PRO A 87 12.89 32.71 -18.67
CA PRO A 87 13.09 31.96 -19.91
C PRO A 87 14.42 31.19 -19.89
N GLY A 88 14.38 29.91 -20.26
CA GLY A 88 15.53 29.00 -20.32
C GLY A 88 15.76 28.12 -19.08
N SER A 89 14.98 28.29 -18.01
CA SER A 89 15.07 27.46 -16.79
C SER A 89 13.95 26.42 -16.70
N HIS A 90 14.27 25.13 -16.91
CA HIS A 90 13.29 24.04 -16.79
C HIS A 90 13.42 23.32 -15.44
N TRP A 91 12.61 23.74 -14.44
CA TRP A 91 12.47 23.03 -13.16
C TRP A 91 11.10 22.36 -13.03
N PRO A 92 10.92 21.12 -13.51
CA PRO A 92 9.63 20.44 -13.44
C PRO A 92 9.24 20.15 -11.99
N LEU A 93 7.96 20.36 -11.67
CA LEU A 93 7.40 19.96 -10.39
C LEU A 93 7.26 18.43 -10.35
N GLN A 94 8.10 17.77 -9.55
CA GLN A 94 8.13 16.30 -9.46
C GLN A 94 7.14 15.73 -8.44
N GLY A 95 6.46 16.59 -7.66
CA GLY A 95 5.53 16.18 -6.60
C GLY A 95 5.49 17.20 -5.45
N VAL A 96 4.39 17.18 -4.69
CA VAL A 96 4.13 18.12 -3.59
C VAL A 96 4.63 17.61 -2.23
N ILE A 97 4.85 16.31 -2.07
CA ILE A 97 5.40 15.69 -0.85
C ILE A 97 6.67 14.90 -1.18
N LYS A 98 7.75 15.07 -0.42
CA LYS A 98 9.04 14.41 -0.70
C LYS A 98 9.08 12.95 -0.27
N GLY A 99 8.32 12.57 0.75
CA GLY A 99 8.23 11.23 1.33
C GLY A 99 9.44 10.78 2.15
N ARG A 100 10.42 11.64 2.45
CA ARG A 100 11.62 11.26 3.21
C ARG A 100 11.29 11.04 4.69
N ARG A 101 10.33 11.79 5.22
CA ARG A 101 9.83 11.61 6.58
C ARG A 101 9.15 10.27 6.77
N LEU A 102 8.27 9.88 5.85
CA LEU A 102 7.66 8.55 5.83
C LEU A 102 8.72 7.43 5.76
N GLU A 103 9.69 7.52 4.86
CA GLU A 103 10.79 6.54 4.75
C GLU A 103 11.56 6.40 6.08
N ARG A 104 11.90 7.52 6.72
CA ARG A 104 12.61 7.52 8.01
C ARG A 104 11.76 6.93 9.14
N LEU A 105 10.47 7.24 9.17
CA LEU A 105 9.53 6.69 10.14
C LEU A 105 9.46 5.18 9.98
N MET A 106 9.32 4.69 8.74
CA MET A 106 9.32 3.27 8.44
C MET A 106 10.64 2.60 8.81
N TYR A 107 11.78 3.24 8.58
CA TYR A 107 13.08 2.72 9.00
C TYR A 107 13.13 2.53 10.53
N LYS A 108 12.65 3.52 11.30
CA LYS A 108 12.58 3.44 12.76
C LYS A 108 11.63 2.34 13.23
N TRP A 109 10.43 2.27 12.68
CA TRP A 109 9.39 1.32 13.11
C TRP A 109 9.73 -0.13 12.75
N THR A 110 10.34 -0.35 11.58
CA THR A 110 10.84 -1.66 11.15
C THR A 110 12.23 -1.98 11.72
N ARG A 111 12.82 -1.09 12.53
CA ARG A 111 14.16 -1.25 13.13
C ARG A 111 15.27 -1.47 12.09
N GLY A 112 15.12 -0.87 10.91
CA GLY A 112 16.09 -0.99 9.82
C GLY A 112 16.18 -2.38 9.19
N LEU A 113 15.15 -3.23 9.35
CA LEU A 113 15.14 -4.56 8.77
C LEU A 113 15.10 -4.52 7.23
N THR A 114 15.82 -5.47 6.64
CA THR A 114 15.78 -5.79 5.21
C THR A 114 14.81 -6.93 4.93
N LEU A 115 14.42 -7.09 3.66
CA LEU A 115 13.61 -8.22 3.20
C LEU A 115 14.20 -9.58 3.63
N ASN A 116 15.52 -9.76 3.60
CA ASN A 116 16.15 -11.03 3.94
C ASN A 116 16.09 -11.37 5.45
N GLN A 117 15.75 -10.41 6.30
CA GLN A 117 15.72 -10.59 7.75
C GLN A 117 14.32 -10.89 8.30
N ILE A 118 13.27 -10.71 7.49
CA ILE A 118 11.89 -11.02 7.87
C ILE A 118 11.53 -12.47 7.57
N LYS A 119 10.76 -13.08 8.48
CA LYS A 119 10.42 -14.52 8.42
C LYS A 119 9.18 -14.82 7.58
N ILE A 120 8.14 -13.99 7.68
CA ILE A 120 6.94 -14.16 6.88
C ILE A 120 7.25 -13.76 5.43
N PRO A 121 6.95 -14.62 4.45
CA PRO A 121 6.97 -14.23 3.05
C PRO A 121 6.15 -12.97 2.81
N THR A 122 6.81 -11.93 2.32
CA THR A 122 6.23 -10.59 2.13
C THR A 122 6.49 -10.11 0.72
N ALA A 123 5.48 -9.53 0.07
CA ALA A 123 5.61 -8.86 -1.22
C ALA A 123 5.11 -7.41 -1.15
N ILE A 124 5.98 -6.44 -1.46
CA ILE A 124 5.61 -5.03 -1.55
C ILE A 124 5.65 -4.60 -3.01
N ILE A 125 4.55 -4.07 -3.53
CA ILE A 125 4.40 -3.73 -4.95
C ILE A 125 4.74 -2.28 -5.22
N SER A 126 5.50 -2.03 -6.28
CA SER A 126 5.77 -0.70 -6.82
C SER A 126 5.78 -0.78 -8.35
N CYS A 127 5.93 0.36 -9.02
CA CYS A 127 6.00 0.42 -10.49
C CYS A 127 7.20 1.25 -10.92
N ASN A 128 7.98 0.73 -11.87
CA ASN A 128 9.00 1.53 -12.55
C ASN A 128 8.34 2.34 -13.66
N ILE A 129 8.18 3.65 -13.46
CA ILE A 129 7.40 4.51 -14.37
C ILE A 129 8.03 4.62 -15.76
N ASN A 130 9.34 4.42 -15.89
CA ASN A 130 10.03 4.52 -17.18
C ASN A 130 9.79 3.30 -18.07
N THR A 131 9.55 2.13 -17.49
CA THR A 131 9.39 0.86 -18.23
C THR A 131 7.98 0.30 -18.15
N GLY A 132 7.17 0.75 -17.19
CA GLY A 132 5.86 0.19 -16.87
C GLY A 132 5.92 -1.20 -16.25
N TYR A 133 7.11 -1.69 -15.87
CA TYR A 133 7.25 -2.96 -15.17
C TYR A 133 6.76 -2.82 -13.73
N GLU A 134 6.03 -3.83 -13.29
CA GLU A 134 5.76 -4.00 -11.87
C GLU A 134 7.05 -4.42 -11.17
N VAL A 135 7.35 -3.80 -10.04
CA VAL A 135 8.48 -4.16 -9.21
C VAL A 135 7.97 -4.74 -7.92
N VAL A 136 8.34 -6.00 -7.66
CA VAL A 136 7.91 -6.75 -6.48
C VAL A 136 9.10 -6.90 -5.55
N PHE A 137 9.09 -6.15 -4.44
CA PHE A 137 10.04 -6.33 -3.36
C PHE A 137 9.61 -7.55 -2.53
N CYS A 138 10.30 -8.68 -2.67
CA CYS A 138 9.90 -9.93 -2.02
C CYS A 138 11.09 -10.64 -1.38
N ASN A 139 10.93 -11.15 -0.16
CA ASN A 139 11.95 -11.96 0.51
C ASN A 139 11.99 -13.43 0.05
N ARG A 140 11.17 -13.80 -0.94
CA ARG A 140 11.12 -15.15 -1.51
C ARG A 140 11.17 -15.10 -3.03
N ARG A 141 11.76 -16.11 -3.65
CA ARG A 141 11.65 -16.33 -5.10
C ARG A 141 10.23 -16.75 -5.44
N ILE A 142 9.64 -16.09 -6.44
CA ILE A 142 8.29 -16.35 -6.91
C ILE A 142 8.31 -16.55 -8.44
N PRO A 143 7.47 -17.45 -8.99
CA PRO A 143 7.30 -17.57 -10.42
C PRO A 143 6.53 -16.34 -10.95
N THR A 144 7.08 -15.65 -11.95
CA THR A 144 6.44 -14.50 -12.59
C THR A 144 5.69 -14.85 -13.87
N GLY A 145 5.95 -16.04 -14.43
CA GLY A 145 5.39 -16.45 -15.73
C GLY A 145 5.74 -15.44 -16.82
N GLN A 146 4.75 -15.07 -17.64
CA GLN A 146 4.88 -14.07 -18.70
C GLN A 146 4.60 -12.63 -18.22
N ARG A 147 4.39 -12.41 -16.90
CA ARG A 147 4.10 -11.07 -16.39
C ARG A 147 5.33 -10.16 -16.52
N ARG A 148 5.09 -8.90 -16.85
CA ARG A 148 6.12 -7.83 -16.88
C ARG A 148 6.46 -7.38 -15.46
N VAL A 149 7.14 -8.27 -14.74
CA VAL A 149 7.46 -8.14 -13.32
C VAL A 149 8.97 -8.25 -13.12
N GLN A 150 9.53 -7.37 -12.31
CA GLN A 150 10.89 -7.45 -11.81
C GLN A 150 10.85 -7.71 -10.30
N VAL A 151 11.38 -8.85 -9.86
CA VAL A 151 11.42 -9.21 -8.43
C VAL A 151 12.75 -8.79 -7.82
N LEU A 152 12.69 -8.05 -6.71
CA LEU A 152 13.85 -7.59 -5.96
C LEU A 152 13.85 -8.23 -4.57
N HIS A 153 14.97 -8.86 -4.20
CA HIS A 153 15.10 -9.57 -2.93
C HIS A 153 15.90 -8.81 -1.87
N GLN A 154 16.65 -7.80 -2.27
CA GLN A 154 17.55 -7.05 -1.39
C GLN A 154 17.10 -5.60 -1.35
N ALA A 155 16.40 -5.23 -0.27
CA ALA A 155 16.00 -3.87 0.03
C ALA A 155 15.74 -3.71 1.53
N LEU A 156 15.93 -2.51 2.07
CA LEU A 156 15.32 -2.16 3.35
C LEU A 156 13.80 -2.15 3.20
N LEU A 157 13.06 -2.60 4.22
CA LEU A 157 11.60 -2.51 4.20
C LEU A 157 11.14 -1.06 4.02
N SER A 158 11.84 -0.11 4.64
CA SER A 158 11.57 1.32 4.49
C SER A 158 11.71 1.83 3.05
N GLU A 159 12.70 1.34 2.30
CA GLU A 159 12.90 1.70 0.89
C GLU A 159 11.81 1.10 0.00
N ALA A 160 11.47 -0.18 0.21
CA ALA A 160 10.41 -0.86 -0.52
C ALA A 160 9.06 -0.15 -0.32
N VAL A 161 8.71 0.16 0.93
CA VAL A 161 7.51 0.94 1.27
C VAL A 161 7.56 2.34 0.67
N ARG A 162 8.72 3.01 0.69
CA ARG A 162 8.86 4.34 0.09
C ARG A 162 8.63 4.32 -1.42
N CYS A 163 9.09 3.28 -2.11
CA CYS A 163 8.82 3.09 -3.54
C CYS A 163 7.34 2.83 -3.78
N SER A 164 6.74 1.97 -2.96
CA SER A 164 5.33 1.58 -3.05
C SER A 164 4.33 2.70 -2.73
N THR A 165 4.73 3.71 -1.97
CA THR A 165 3.90 4.86 -1.54
C THR A 165 4.14 6.14 -2.35
N ALA A 166 4.88 6.05 -3.46
CA ALA A 166 5.20 7.18 -4.32
C ALA A 166 4.05 7.52 -5.28
N ILE A 167 2.90 7.92 -4.74
CA ILE A 167 1.67 8.23 -5.49
C ILE A 167 1.94 9.34 -6.52
N PRO A 168 1.72 9.11 -7.83
CA PRO A 168 1.89 10.13 -8.87
C PRO A 168 1.11 11.41 -8.54
N ALA A 169 1.65 12.57 -8.95
CA ALA A 169 1.13 13.92 -8.65
C ALA A 169 1.14 14.33 -7.16
N THR A 170 1.19 13.39 -6.21
CA THR A 170 1.26 13.69 -4.76
C THR A 170 2.69 13.60 -4.23
N PHE A 171 3.33 12.45 -4.37
CA PHE A 171 4.67 12.19 -3.87
C PHE A 171 5.70 12.32 -4.99
N VAL A 172 6.89 12.83 -4.65
CA VAL A 172 8.05 12.79 -5.55
C VAL A 172 8.40 11.32 -5.84
N PRO A 173 8.55 10.90 -7.12
CA PRO A 173 9.00 9.56 -7.45
C PRO A 173 10.32 9.20 -6.75
N ARG A 174 10.46 7.95 -6.30
CA ARG A 174 11.66 7.49 -5.59
C ARG A 174 12.64 6.89 -6.60
N LYS A 175 13.84 7.47 -6.74
CA LYS A 175 14.93 6.80 -7.45
C LYS A 175 15.44 5.61 -6.63
N TYR A 176 15.50 4.43 -7.23
CA TYR A 176 16.02 3.19 -6.63
C TYR A 176 16.92 2.46 -7.63
N GLY A 177 18.24 2.55 -7.44
CA GLY A 177 19.21 2.21 -8.49
C GLY A 177 18.99 3.08 -9.74
N ASP A 178 18.85 2.45 -10.89
CA ASP A 178 18.52 3.10 -12.18
C ASP A 178 17.02 3.23 -12.44
N MET A 179 16.18 2.73 -11.54
CA MET A 179 14.73 2.76 -11.69
C MET A 179 14.14 4.04 -11.07
N LEU A 180 13.09 4.54 -11.69
CA LEU A 180 12.27 5.62 -11.14
C LEU A 180 10.94 5.03 -10.67
N MET A 181 10.77 4.96 -9.35
CA MET A 181 9.70 4.22 -8.72
C MET A 181 8.51 5.12 -8.38
N VAL A 182 7.32 4.63 -8.71
CA VAL A 182 6.03 5.20 -8.32
C VAL A 182 5.18 4.13 -7.62
N ASP A 183 4.04 4.56 -7.09
CA ASP A 183 3.11 3.69 -6.38
C ASP A 183 2.74 2.43 -7.18
N GLY A 184 2.66 1.31 -6.47
CA GLY A 184 2.34 0.00 -7.07
C GLY A 184 0.90 -0.11 -7.56
N GLY A 185 0.01 0.78 -7.12
CA GLY A 185 -1.40 0.78 -7.50
C GLY A 185 -1.62 0.88 -9.01
N LEU A 186 -0.67 1.46 -9.75
CA LEU A 186 -0.68 1.50 -11.22
C LEU A 186 -0.57 0.12 -11.89
N ARG A 187 -0.16 -0.91 -11.14
CA ARG A 187 0.06 -2.27 -11.65
C ARG A 187 -0.79 -3.30 -10.90
N SER A 188 -0.89 -3.15 -9.59
CA SER A 188 -1.66 -4.05 -8.74
C SER A 188 -2.09 -3.32 -7.46
N MET A 189 -3.30 -2.76 -7.49
CA MET A 189 -3.89 -2.02 -6.37
C MET A 189 -4.12 -2.94 -5.16
N VAL A 190 -4.77 -4.09 -5.38
CA VAL A 190 -4.86 -5.19 -4.42
C VAL A 190 -4.01 -6.35 -4.93
N PRO A 191 -2.86 -6.64 -4.29
CA PRO A 191 -1.91 -7.62 -4.81
C PRO A 191 -2.28 -9.07 -4.49
N ALA A 192 -3.37 -9.55 -5.10
CA ALA A 192 -3.87 -10.91 -4.94
C ALA A 192 -3.04 -11.93 -5.74
N TRP A 193 -2.69 -11.63 -7.00
CA TRP A 193 -1.93 -12.56 -7.85
C TRP A 193 -0.60 -13.01 -7.21
N VAL A 194 0.09 -12.10 -6.51
CA VAL A 194 1.40 -12.40 -5.91
C VAL A 194 1.26 -13.38 -4.74
N GLN A 195 0.07 -13.48 -4.13
CA GLN A 195 -0.22 -14.49 -3.12
C GLN A 195 -0.20 -15.89 -3.72
N VAL A 196 -0.79 -16.06 -4.91
CA VAL A 196 -0.72 -17.32 -5.68
C VAL A 196 0.75 -17.64 -5.99
N ALA A 197 1.51 -16.65 -6.46
CA ALA A 197 2.93 -16.83 -6.78
C ALA A 197 3.77 -17.21 -5.54
N MET A 198 3.40 -16.75 -4.35
CA MET A 198 4.03 -17.15 -3.09
C MET A 198 3.59 -18.55 -2.60
N GLY A 199 2.52 -19.11 -3.17
CA GLY A 199 1.98 -20.45 -2.86
C GLY A 199 0.87 -20.44 -1.82
N ALA A 200 0.07 -19.38 -1.76
CA ALA A 200 -1.18 -19.36 -0.99
C ALA A 200 -2.18 -20.39 -1.54
N GLU A 201 -2.91 -21.03 -0.64
CA GLU A 201 -4.00 -21.98 -0.95
C GLU A 201 -5.38 -21.36 -0.71
N TYR A 202 -5.43 -20.26 0.02
CA TYR A 202 -6.60 -19.42 0.22
C TYR A 202 -6.17 -17.97 0.31
N ILE A 203 -6.79 -17.08 -0.45
CA ILE A 203 -6.39 -15.68 -0.57
C ILE A 203 -7.50 -14.78 -0.04
N LEU A 204 -7.17 -14.08 1.04
CA LEU A 204 -7.97 -12.99 1.60
C LEU A 204 -7.44 -11.65 1.06
N ALA A 205 -8.27 -10.97 0.28
CA ALA A 205 -7.99 -9.65 -0.27
C ALA A 205 -8.76 -8.58 0.49
N ILE A 206 -8.09 -7.47 0.82
CA ILE A 206 -8.71 -6.31 1.47
C ILE A 206 -8.65 -5.14 0.50
N ASP A 207 -9.78 -4.81 -0.09
CA ASP A 207 -9.91 -3.67 -0.99
C ASP A 207 -10.49 -2.47 -0.23
N LEU A 208 -9.83 -1.31 -0.40
CA LEU A 208 -10.22 -0.03 0.19
C LEU A 208 -10.83 0.91 -0.85
N GLY A 209 -10.78 0.53 -2.13
CA GLY A 209 -11.48 1.16 -3.22
C GLY A 209 -12.96 0.78 -3.18
N GLN A 210 -13.81 1.78 -3.29
CA GLN A 210 -15.21 1.56 -3.65
C GLN A 210 -15.51 2.49 -4.82
N GLU A 211 -16.39 2.05 -5.70
CA GLU A 211 -16.93 2.82 -6.82
C GLU A 211 -17.89 3.92 -6.33
N GLN A 212 -17.38 4.83 -5.50
CA GLN A 212 -18.17 5.87 -4.87
C GLN A 212 -17.66 7.24 -5.33
N TYR A 213 -18.08 7.63 -6.54
CA TYR A 213 -17.78 8.92 -7.16
C TYR A 213 -18.84 9.96 -6.82
N HIS A 214 -18.97 10.31 -5.53
CA HIS A 214 -20.04 11.18 -5.05
C HIS A 214 -19.80 12.68 -5.24
N SER A 215 -18.57 13.07 -5.60
CA SER A 215 -18.18 14.46 -5.76
C SER A 215 -17.71 14.78 -7.17
N ASP A 216 -18.08 15.98 -7.61
CA ASP A 216 -17.55 16.61 -8.80
C ASP A 216 -16.04 16.78 -8.69
N VAL A 217 -15.38 16.65 -9.83
CA VAL A 217 -13.94 16.81 -9.97
C VAL A 217 -13.66 18.28 -10.23
N ASP A 218 -12.83 18.91 -9.39
CA ASP A 218 -12.42 20.30 -9.55
C ASP A 218 -10.92 20.45 -9.84
N GLY A 219 -10.60 21.06 -10.97
CA GLY A 219 -9.24 21.31 -11.43
C GLY A 219 -8.47 20.09 -11.97
N ILE A 220 -7.35 20.38 -12.61
CA ILE A 220 -6.50 19.38 -13.27
C ILE A 220 -5.97 18.29 -12.30
N PRO A 221 -5.49 18.61 -11.07
CA PRO A 221 -4.98 17.58 -10.17
C PRO A 221 -6.03 16.57 -9.72
N ALA A 222 -7.26 17.03 -9.43
CA ALA A 222 -8.36 16.14 -9.08
C ALA A 222 -8.77 15.29 -10.28
N LEU A 223 -8.76 15.84 -11.49
CA LEU A 223 -9.07 15.11 -12.72
C LEU A 223 -8.07 13.98 -12.97
N ILE A 224 -6.77 14.28 -12.89
CA ILE A 224 -5.72 13.26 -13.03
C ILE A 224 -5.89 12.17 -11.95
N SER A 225 -6.12 12.57 -10.70
CA SER A 225 -6.28 11.63 -9.59
C SER A 225 -7.50 10.72 -9.81
N ARG A 226 -8.65 11.29 -10.19
CA ARG A 226 -9.87 10.53 -10.48
C ARG A 226 -9.69 9.58 -11.67
N SER A 227 -9.00 10.02 -12.74
CA SER A 227 -8.69 9.14 -13.87
C SER A 227 -7.81 7.97 -13.47
N LEU A 228 -6.80 8.20 -12.61
CA LEU A 228 -5.96 7.12 -12.08
C LEU A 228 -6.79 6.18 -11.17
N GLU A 229 -7.61 6.71 -10.29
CA GLU A 229 -8.50 5.93 -9.42
C GLU A 229 -9.39 4.99 -10.24
N ILE A 230 -10.10 5.50 -11.26
CA ILE A 230 -10.95 4.69 -12.15
C ILE A 230 -10.15 3.56 -12.80
N LEU A 231 -9.02 3.88 -13.43
CA LEU A 231 -8.20 2.86 -14.11
C LEU A 231 -7.66 1.80 -13.15
N THR A 232 -7.20 2.23 -11.97
CA THR A 232 -6.67 1.30 -10.97
C THR A 232 -7.75 0.42 -10.34
N TYR A 233 -8.96 0.95 -10.15
CA TYR A 233 -10.11 0.19 -9.66
C TYR A 233 -10.48 -0.95 -10.62
N GLU A 234 -10.61 -0.65 -11.93
CA GLU A 234 -10.88 -1.66 -12.96
C GLU A 234 -9.84 -2.78 -12.93
N THR A 235 -8.56 -2.43 -12.82
CA THR A 235 -7.49 -3.45 -12.74
C THR A 235 -7.53 -4.25 -11.43
N SER A 236 -7.96 -3.64 -10.33
CA SER A 236 -8.08 -4.32 -9.02
C SER A 236 -9.18 -5.36 -9.04
N VAL A 237 -10.38 -4.98 -9.50
CA VAL A 237 -11.54 -5.86 -9.61
C VAL A 237 -11.21 -7.09 -10.46
N MET A 238 -10.50 -6.91 -11.58
CA MET A 238 -10.06 -8.02 -12.42
C MET A 238 -9.07 -8.96 -11.69
N ASP A 239 -8.07 -8.43 -10.98
CA ASP A 239 -7.10 -9.27 -10.25
C ASP A 239 -7.77 -10.03 -9.11
N GLU A 240 -8.66 -9.36 -8.37
CA GLU A 240 -9.43 -9.95 -7.27
C GLU A 240 -10.34 -11.08 -7.75
N GLN A 241 -11.11 -10.88 -8.83
CA GLN A 241 -11.97 -11.92 -9.40
C GLN A 241 -11.18 -13.16 -9.87
N LEU A 242 -9.93 -12.96 -10.31
CA LEU A 242 -9.09 -14.05 -10.81
C LEU A 242 -8.35 -14.80 -9.71
N TYR A 243 -7.99 -14.15 -8.61
CA TYR A 243 -7.05 -14.70 -7.64
C TYR A 243 -7.52 -14.71 -6.19
N ALA A 244 -8.50 -13.89 -5.80
CA ALA A 244 -8.96 -13.84 -4.41
C ALA A 244 -10.12 -14.83 -4.15
N ASP A 245 -10.03 -15.57 -3.05
CA ASP A 245 -11.12 -16.45 -2.61
C ASP A 245 -12.14 -15.70 -1.74
N MET A 246 -11.68 -14.69 -1.00
CA MET A 246 -12.51 -13.79 -0.21
C MET A 246 -12.01 -12.36 -0.35
N VAL A 247 -12.92 -11.44 -0.67
CA VAL A 247 -12.64 -10.01 -0.69
C VAL A 247 -13.44 -9.32 0.42
N LEU A 248 -12.77 -8.48 1.20
CA LEU A 248 -13.41 -7.61 2.19
C LEU A 248 -13.32 -6.16 1.75
N PHE A 249 -14.44 -5.45 1.90
CA PHE A 249 -14.59 -4.03 1.61
C PHE A 249 -14.95 -3.30 2.91
N PRO A 250 -13.99 -2.75 3.67
CA PRO A 250 -14.29 -1.86 4.78
C PRO A 250 -15.07 -0.64 4.29
N VAL A 251 -16.16 -0.28 4.97
CA VAL A 251 -16.96 0.90 4.62
C VAL A 251 -16.28 2.15 5.19
N LEU A 252 -15.74 2.98 4.30
CA LEU A 252 -14.81 4.07 4.64
C LEU A 252 -15.16 5.35 3.86
N ASP A 253 -16.25 5.99 4.27
CA ASP A 253 -16.77 7.19 3.62
C ASP A 253 -16.08 8.47 4.11
N ASN A 254 -15.86 9.42 3.21
CA ASN A 254 -15.39 10.78 3.52
C ASN A 254 -14.09 10.86 4.35
N ILE A 255 -13.03 10.16 3.92
CA ILE A 255 -11.70 10.19 4.54
C ILE A 255 -10.69 10.84 3.61
N GLY A 256 -10.15 11.99 4.03
CA GLY A 256 -9.00 12.62 3.41
C GLY A 256 -7.66 12.06 3.93
N LEU A 257 -6.57 12.35 3.22
CA LEU A 257 -5.21 11.95 3.61
C LEU A 257 -4.77 12.54 4.96
N GLY A 258 -5.36 13.67 5.38
CA GLY A 258 -5.00 14.39 6.61
C GLY A 258 -5.83 14.04 7.84
N ASP A 259 -6.88 13.22 7.70
CA ASP A 259 -7.89 12.95 8.73
C ASP A 259 -7.42 11.93 9.79
N ILE A 260 -6.19 12.11 10.31
CA ILE A 260 -5.55 11.18 11.25
C ILE A 260 -6.34 11.05 12.57
N ASP A 261 -7.15 12.04 12.90
CA ASP A 261 -8.11 12.03 14.01
C ASP A 261 -9.18 10.92 13.85
N LYS A 262 -9.47 10.49 12.63
CA LYS A 262 -10.39 9.37 12.35
C LYS A 262 -9.72 7.99 12.44
N ALA A 263 -8.44 7.90 12.79
CA ALA A 263 -7.68 6.64 12.80
C ALA A 263 -8.39 5.50 13.56
N ASP A 264 -8.94 5.78 14.75
CA ASP A 264 -9.62 4.77 15.57
C ASP A 264 -10.88 4.24 14.91
N TRP A 265 -11.63 5.12 14.26
CA TRP A 265 -12.81 4.73 13.53
C TRP A 265 -12.45 3.86 12.31
N ILE A 266 -11.42 4.25 11.55
CA ILE A 266 -10.94 3.49 10.37
C ILE A 266 -10.50 2.08 10.78
N ILE A 267 -9.69 1.97 11.84
CA ILE A 267 -9.24 0.68 12.38
C ILE A 267 -10.45 -0.15 12.83
N ALA A 268 -11.43 0.46 13.50
CA ALA A 268 -12.64 -0.24 13.92
C ALA A 268 -13.45 -0.77 12.73
N GLN A 269 -13.59 -0.02 11.63
CA GLN A 269 -14.30 -0.48 10.43
C GLN A 269 -13.63 -1.71 9.81
N GLY A 270 -12.31 -1.70 9.70
CA GLY A 270 -11.55 -2.86 9.23
C GLY A 270 -11.71 -4.09 10.13
N ARG A 271 -11.77 -3.88 11.44
CA ARG A 271 -12.02 -4.97 12.40
C ARG A 271 -13.42 -5.54 12.24
N GLN A 272 -14.44 -4.68 12.20
CA GLN A 272 -15.85 -5.10 12.11
C GLN A 272 -16.14 -5.89 10.82
N VAL A 273 -15.57 -5.49 9.68
CA VAL A 273 -15.81 -6.23 8.43
C VAL A 273 -15.21 -7.63 8.47
N MET A 274 -14.03 -7.79 9.10
CA MET A 274 -13.41 -9.10 9.28
C MET A 274 -14.17 -9.94 10.32
N GLU A 275 -14.57 -9.37 11.45
CA GLU A 275 -15.36 -10.06 12.49
C GLU A 275 -16.66 -10.64 11.91
N ARG A 276 -17.35 -9.91 11.02
CA ARG A 276 -18.58 -10.40 10.37
C ARG A 276 -18.37 -11.61 9.45
N ARG A 277 -17.15 -11.81 8.95
CA ARG A 277 -16.80 -12.85 7.98
C ARG A 277 -15.82 -13.89 8.54
N ILE A 278 -15.45 -13.79 9.83
CA ILE A 278 -14.40 -14.61 10.43
C ILE A 278 -14.77 -16.10 10.46
N GLU A 279 -16.03 -16.42 10.75
CA GLU A 279 -16.49 -17.81 10.78
C GLU A 279 -16.46 -18.47 9.40
N GLU A 280 -16.79 -17.71 8.35
CA GLU A 280 -16.70 -18.15 6.96
C GLU A 280 -15.24 -18.44 6.60
N LEU A 281 -14.33 -17.53 6.95
CA LEU A 281 -12.89 -17.72 6.74
C LEU A 281 -12.38 -18.97 7.46
N ILE A 282 -12.72 -19.17 8.74
CA ILE A 282 -12.30 -20.34 9.53
C ILE A 282 -12.76 -21.64 8.87
N LYS A 283 -14.02 -21.69 8.40
CA LYS A 283 -14.56 -22.86 7.69
C LYS A 283 -13.79 -23.11 6.38
N ALA A 284 -13.55 -22.07 5.59
CA ALA A 284 -12.85 -22.17 4.31
C ALA A 284 -11.39 -22.61 4.45
N LEU A 285 -10.71 -22.17 5.52
CA LEU A 285 -9.33 -22.57 5.84
C LEU A 285 -9.22 -24.00 6.39
N SER A 286 -10.31 -24.54 6.91
CA SER A 286 -10.36 -25.88 7.51
C SER A 286 -10.84 -26.96 6.53
N ALA A 287 -11.56 -26.57 5.47
CA ALA A 287 -11.92 -27.40 4.32
C ALA A 287 -10.72 -27.65 3.41
#